data_AF-A0A7K2VWG5-F1
#
_entry.id   AF-A0A7K2VWG5-F1
#
_cell.length_a   1.000
_cell.length_b   1.000
_cell.length_c   1.000
_cell.angle_alpha   90.00
_cell.angle_beta   90.00
_cell.angle_gamma   90.00
#
_symmetry.space_group_name_H-M   'P 1'
#
loop_
_entity.id
_entity.type
_entity.pdbx_description
1 polymer ?
#
loop_
_entity_poly.entity_id
_entity_poly.type
_entity_poly.pdbx_seq_one_letter_code
_entity_poly.pdbx_strand_id
1 'polypeptide(L)'
;MPFKTEADVGVAEREEWSYSPAVGVGPLRFGIPVGEVVEAAEMLGRTKVSECVRDHAIFSPTWRIEVHRRGAAPSPPAVTVYVSQAVGLFCVAADAVHGPQVAYDGLTLVGRDLSELERDAIAHAEAVGGHFRYTPEGYAGPDDPGVVMRAQFVGRVLRSRPLFMVTRDGANTEWDSLPHEEYRDGQFHA
;
A
#
# COMPACT_ATOMS: atom_id res chain seq x y z
N MET A 1 -45.04 5.27 12.07
CA MET A 1 -43.79 4.95 12.79
C MET A 1 -42.83 4.32 11.80
N PRO A 2 -41.90 5.05 11.16
CA PRO A 2 -40.84 4.44 10.39
C PRO A 2 -39.59 4.27 11.27
N PHE A 3 -39.00 3.09 11.15
CA PHE A 3 -37.80 2.66 11.86
C PHE A 3 -36.62 3.56 11.50
N LYS A 4 -35.93 4.03 12.54
CA LYS A 4 -34.73 4.86 12.45
C LYS A 4 -33.55 3.94 12.13
N THR A 5 -33.01 4.03 10.91
CA THR A 5 -31.79 3.34 10.52
C THR A 5 -30.60 4.01 11.20
N GLU A 6 -30.05 3.39 12.24
CA GLU A 6 -28.71 3.67 12.75
C GLU A 6 -27.71 2.94 11.85
N ALA A 7 -27.01 3.69 11.01
CA ALA A 7 -25.62 3.41 10.59
C ALA A 7 -25.15 4.57 9.69
N ASP A 8 -24.97 5.75 10.28
CA ASP A 8 -24.01 6.72 9.75
C ASP A 8 -22.88 6.82 10.77
N VAL A 9 -22.08 5.76 10.83
CA VAL A 9 -20.75 5.85 11.43
C VAL A 9 -19.93 6.59 10.40
N GLY A 10 -19.83 7.91 10.58
CA GLY A 10 -19.19 8.82 9.63
C GLY A 10 -17.89 8.23 9.10
N VAL A 11 -17.88 7.92 7.80
CA VAL A 11 -16.66 7.57 7.09
C VAL A 11 -15.85 8.85 7.06
N ALA A 12 -14.90 9.00 7.98
CA ALA A 12 -13.95 10.09 7.94
C ALA A 12 -13.32 10.08 6.53
N GLU A 13 -13.54 11.15 5.77
CA GLU A 13 -13.09 11.25 4.38
C GLU A 13 -11.64 10.79 4.27
N ARG A 14 -11.40 9.83 3.37
CA ARG A 14 -10.05 9.30 3.18
C ARG A 14 -9.23 10.36 2.46
N GLU A 15 -8.00 10.58 2.93
CA GLU A 15 -7.09 11.51 2.27
C GLU A 15 -6.82 11.04 0.84
N GLU A 16 -6.81 11.96 -0.11
CA GLU A 16 -6.37 11.69 -1.48
C GLU A 16 -4.88 11.95 -1.60
N TRP A 17 -4.15 10.94 -2.05
CA TRP A 17 -2.70 11.01 -2.26
C TRP A 17 -2.39 10.86 -3.74
N SER A 18 -1.52 11.75 -4.24
CA SER A 18 -0.93 11.61 -5.56
C SER A 18 0.19 10.58 -5.53
N TYR A 19 0.29 9.77 -6.58
CA TYR A 19 1.41 8.87 -6.79
C TYR A 19 2.28 9.38 -7.95
N SER A 20 3.59 9.33 -7.77
CA SER A 20 4.59 9.66 -8.79
C SER A 20 5.63 8.54 -8.85
N PRO A 21 5.70 7.80 -9.98
CA PRO A 21 6.58 6.63 -10.11
C PRO A 21 8.02 6.95 -9.74
N ALA A 22 8.63 6.07 -8.93
CA ALA A 22 9.98 6.20 -8.38
C ALA A 22 10.30 7.48 -7.59
N VAL A 23 9.33 8.39 -7.39
CA VAL A 23 9.50 9.65 -6.64
C VAL A 23 8.84 9.57 -5.28
N GLY A 24 7.58 9.14 -5.22
CA GLY A 24 6.87 9.05 -3.94
C GLY A 24 5.37 8.84 -4.07
N VAL A 25 4.71 8.73 -2.91
CA VAL A 25 3.27 8.59 -2.78
C VAL A 25 2.77 9.45 -1.62
N GLY A 26 1.83 10.35 -1.91
CA GLY A 26 1.39 11.37 -0.97
C GLY A 26 2.56 12.25 -0.48
N PRO A 27 2.75 12.41 0.84
CA PRO A 27 3.87 13.16 1.39
C PRO A 27 5.16 12.32 1.54
N LEU A 28 5.11 11.01 1.28
CA LEU A 28 6.25 10.14 1.41
C LEU A 28 7.08 10.15 0.10
N ARG A 29 8.42 10.18 0.23
CA ARG A 29 9.35 10.22 -0.91
C ARG A 29 10.28 9.01 -0.87
N PHE A 30 10.42 8.31 -1.98
CA PHE A 30 11.34 7.18 -2.07
C PHE A 30 12.79 7.67 -1.94
N GLY A 31 13.65 6.84 -1.35
CA GLY A 31 15.06 7.14 -1.18
C GLY A 31 15.44 7.86 0.12
N ILE A 32 14.49 8.49 0.82
CA ILE A 32 14.79 9.25 2.04
C ILE A 32 15.13 8.29 3.21
N PRO A 33 16.07 8.65 4.11
CA PRO A 33 16.53 7.79 5.19
C PRO A 33 15.49 7.64 6.31
N VAL A 34 15.65 6.61 7.16
CA VAL A 34 14.69 6.25 8.21
C VAL A 34 14.28 7.40 9.13
N GLY A 35 15.21 8.28 9.51
CA GLY A 35 14.90 9.43 10.35
C GLY A 35 13.89 10.38 9.69
N GLU A 36 14.13 10.74 8.43
CA GLU A 36 13.24 11.61 7.65
C GLU A 36 11.88 10.94 7.37
N VAL A 37 11.85 9.62 7.15
CA VAL A 37 10.59 8.88 7.00
C VAL A 37 9.78 8.91 8.29
N VAL A 38 10.43 8.73 9.46
CA VAL A 38 9.75 8.78 10.76
C VAL A 38 9.14 10.16 10.98
N GLU A 39 9.89 11.23 10.72
CA GLU A 39 9.37 12.61 10.83
C GLU A 39 8.16 12.82 9.91
N ALA A 40 8.25 12.42 8.64
CA ALA A 40 7.14 12.53 7.68
C ALA A 40 5.91 11.70 8.12
N ALA A 41 6.14 10.50 8.68
CA ALA A 41 5.09 9.61 9.16
C ALA A 41 4.39 10.15 10.42
N GLU A 42 5.11 10.83 11.31
CA GLU A 42 4.55 11.45 12.52
C GLU A 42 3.64 12.64 12.21
N MET A 43 3.90 13.34 11.11
CA MET A 43 3.02 14.38 10.58
C MET A 43 1.67 13.82 10.11
N LEU A 44 1.67 12.59 9.59
CA LEU A 44 0.46 11.88 9.13
C LEU A 44 -0.35 11.27 10.27
N GLY A 45 0.31 10.77 11.32
CA GLY A 45 -0.35 9.90 12.28
C GLY A 45 0.46 9.55 13.51
N ARG A 46 -0.11 8.66 14.34
CA ARG A 46 0.65 7.99 15.41
C ARG A 46 1.50 6.91 14.77
N THR A 47 2.81 6.95 15.01
CA THR A 47 3.77 6.04 14.41
C THR A 47 4.18 4.94 15.37
N LYS A 48 4.44 3.76 14.82
CA LYS A 48 5.14 2.67 15.52
C LYS A 48 6.24 2.15 14.62
N VAL A 49 7.47 2.16 15.13
CA VAL A 49 8.67 1.74 14.40
C VAL A 49 9.14 0.41 14.96
N SER A 50 9.48 -0.52 14.07
CA SER A 50 10.06 -1.82 14.42
C SER A 50 11.08 -2.24 13.37
N GLU A 51 12.12 -2.96 13.77
CA GLU A 51 13.04 -3.61 12.84
C GLU A 51 12.39 -4.89 12.28
N CYS A 52 12.46 -5.07 10.96
CA CYS A 52 12.03 -6.29 10.28
C CYS A 52 12.97 -7.45 10.62
N VAL A 53 12.44 -8.68 10.55
CA VAL A 53 13.28 -9.86 10.76
C VAL A 53 14.27 -9.98 9.60
N ARG A 54 15.54 -10.21 9.92
CA ARG A 54 16.58 -10.43 8.91
C ARG A 54 16.56 -11.89 8.45
N ASP A 55 15.61 -12.21 7.57
CA ASP A 55 15.51 -13.55 7.01
C ASP A 55 16.55 -13.81 5.90
N HIS A 56 17.06 -12.75 5.26
CA HIS A 56 18.00 -12.86 4.15
C HIS A 56 19.18 -11.89 4.31
N ALA A 57 20.40 -12.44 4.37
CA ALA A 57 21.63 -11.65 4.54
C ALA A 57 21.96 -10.72 3.36
N ILE A 58 21.34 -10.94 2.19
CA ILE A 58 21.50 -10.08 0.99
C ILE A 58 20.89 -8.70 1.18
N PHE A 59 19.99 -8.55 2.14
CA PHE A 59 19.21 -7.35 2.38
C PHE A 59 19.74 -6.60 3.59
N SER A 60 19.96 -5.30 3.41
CA SER A 60 20.32 -4.38 4.47
C SER A 60 19.22 -4.33 5.54
N PRO A 61 19.58 -3.93 6.78
CA PRO A 61 18.62 -3.75 7.86
C PRO A 61 17.40 -2.96 7.39
N THR A 62 16.20 -3.45 7.72
CA THR A 62 14.94 -2.88 7.24
C THR A 62 14.07 -2.52 8.43
N TRP A 63 13.46 -1.35 8.39
CA TRP A 63 12.49 -0.90 9.38
C TRP A 63 11.10 -0.88 8.78
N ARG A 64 10.13 -1.39 9.55
CA ARG A 64 8.70 -1.23 9.34
C ARG A 64 8.21 -0.07 10.20
N ILE A 65 7.54 0.89 9.58
CA ILE A 65 6.93 2.04 10.23
C ILE A 65 5.43 1.98 9.96
N GLU A 66 4.65 1.75 11.00
CA GLU A 66 3.18 1.70 10.96
C GLU A 66 2.62 3.09 11.29
N VAL A 67 1.75 3.62 10.43
CA VAL A 67 1.13 4.94 10.60
C VAL A 67 -0.36 4.78 10.86
N HIS A 68 -0.79 5.15 12.06
CA HIS A 68 -2.19 5.08 12.48
C HIS A 68 -2.84 6.46 12.46
N ARG A 69 -4.08 6.53 11.95
CA ARG A 69 -4.83 7.79 11.90
C ARG A 69 -5.06 8.37 13.30
N ARG A 70 -4.96 9.70 13.43
CA ARG A 70 -5.26 10.40 14.68
C ARG A 70 -6.76 10.31 14.98
N GLY A 71 -7.13 10.12 16.25
CA GLY A 71 -8.52 10.23 16.70
C GLY A 71 -9.40 8.98 16.61
N ALA A 72 -8.93 7.84 16.09
CA ALA A 72 -9.68 6.58 16.12
C ALA A 72 -9.38 5.75 17.39
N ALA A 73 -10.32 4.86 17.75
CA ALA A 73 -10.07 3.68 18.58
C ALA A 73 -8.89 2.85 18.01
N PRO A 74 -8.31 1.87 18.73
CA PRO A 74 -7.26 1.02 18.17
C PRO A 74 -7.66 0.48 16.80
N SER A 75 -7.01 0.96 15.76
CA SER A 75 -7.28 0.62 14.37
C SER A 75 -6.04 0.01 13.73
N PRO A 76 -6.20 -0.81 12.68
CA PRO A 76 -5.09 -1.16 11.81
C PRO A 76 -4.34 0.11 11.32
N PRO A 77 -3.04 -0.01 10.98
CA PRO A 77 -2.30 1.10 10.39
C PRO A 77 -2.94 1.49 9.06
N ALA A 78 -3.11 2.79 8.83
CA ALA A 78 -3.59 3.32 7.55
C ALA A 78 -2.53 3.15 6.44
N VAL A 79 -1.27 3.30 6.81
CA VAL A 79 -0.12 3.13 5.92
C VAL A 79 0.95 2.34 6.66
N THR A 80 1.55 1.38 5.97
CA THR A 80 2.78 0.71 6.44
C THR A 80 3.92 1.09 5.50
N VAL A 81 5.04 1.52 6.08
CA VAL A 81 6.19 2.04 5.34
C VAL A 81 7.40 1.16 5.63
N TYR A 82 8.16 0.81 4.61
CA TYR A 82 9.38 0.03 4.73
C TYR A 82 10.59 0.80 4.24
N VAL A 83 11.61 0.83 5.08
CA VAL A 83 12.82 1.62 4.86
C VAL A 83 14.01 0.69 5.00
N SER A 84 14.87 0.61 3.99
CA SER A 84 16.13 -0.12 4.09
C SER A 84 17.26 0.84 4.47
N GLN A 85 18.28 0.32 5.15
CA GLN A 85 19.45 1.12 5.52
C GLN A 85 20.21 1.63 4.29
N ALA A 86 20.26 0.81 3.23
CA ALA A 86 21.07 1.11 2.05
C ALA A 86 20.38 2.07 1.07
N VAL A 87 19.06 1.93 0.88
CA VAL A 87 18.32 2.69 -0.13
C VAL A 87 17.30 3.67 0.43
N GLY A 88 17.07 3.68 1.75
CA GLY A 88 16.02 4.49 2.36
C GLY A 88 14.63 3.94 2.10
N LEU A 89 13.63 4.81 2.05
CA LEU A 89 12.24 4.42 1.80
C LEU A 89 12.12 3.73 0.44
N PHE A 90 11.72 2.46 0.45
CA PHE A 90 11.55 1.68 -0.78
C PHE A 90 10.15 1.08 -0.96
N CYS A 91 9.31 1.04 0.07
CA CYS A 91 7.95 0.51 -0.07
C CYS A 91 6.95 1.23 0.85
N VAL A 92 5.78 1.54 0.30
CA VAL A 92 4.62 2.11 1.01
C VAL A 92 3.39 1.27 0.70
N ALA A 93 2.83 0.62 1.70
CA ALA A 93 1.60 -0.15 1.60
C ALA A 93 0.41 0.67 2.13
N ALA A 94 -0.62 0.87 1.33
CA ALA A 94 -1.84 1.58 1.72
C ALA A 94 -2.92 0.58 2.17
N ASP A 95 -3.41 0.70 3.39
CA ASP A 95 -4.49 -0.15 3.91
C ASP A 95 -5.78 0.04 3.10
N ALA A 96 -6.47 -1.07 2.80
CA ALA A 96 -7.63 -1.06 1.92
C ALA A 96 -8.81 -0.24 2.48
N VAL A 97 -8.93 -0.11 3.80
CA VAL A 97 -10.05 0.54 4.48
C VAL A 97 -9.65 1.91 5.01
N HIS A 98 -8.53 1.97 5.70
CA HIS A 98 -8.08 3.11 6.48
C HIS A 98 -7.00 3.94 5.77
N GLY A 99 -6.40 3.40 4.71
CA GLY A 99 -5.36 4.07 3.96
C GLY A 99 -5.88 5.24 3.12
N PRO A 100 -4.96 6.03 2.55
CA PRO A 100 -5.32 7.08 1.61
C PRO A 100 -5.98 6.48 0.36
N GLN A 101 -6.73 7.29 -0.38
CA GLN A 101 -7.11 7.00 -1.74
C GLN A 101 -5.99 7.40 -2.67
N VAL A 102 -5.56 6.48 -3.53
CA VAL A 102 -4.52 6.73 -4.53
C VAL A 102 -5.06 6.28 -5.88
N ALA A 103 -4.92 7.13 -6.89
CA ALA A 103 -5.31 6.83 -8.26
C ALA A 103 -4.08 6.81 -9.18
N TYR A 104 -4.14 5.97 -10.22
CA TYR A 104 -3.19 5.91 -11.31
C TYR A 104 -3.96 6.10 -12.63
N ASP A 105 -3.69 7.17 -13.37
CA ASP A 105 -4.40 7.49 -14.62
C ASP A 105 -5.94 7.38 -14.53
N GLY A 106 -6.49 7.86 -13.42
CA GLY A 106 -7.93 7.83 -13.11
C GLY A 106 -8.43 6.51 -12.52
N LEU A 107 -7.62 5.45 -12.48
CA LEU A 107 -7.94 4.18 -11.83
C LEU A 107 -7.66 4.27 -10.33
N THR A 108 -8.71 4.28 -9.50
CA THR A 108 -8.56 4.21 -8.04
C THR A 108 -8.02 2.84 -7.62
N LEU A 109 -6.92 2.81 -6.88
CA LEU A 109 -6.18 1.58 -6.56
C LEU A 109 -6.48 1.02 -5.17
N VAL A 110 -6.91 1.84 -4.21
CA VAL A 110 -7.00 1.43 -2.80
C VAL A 110 -8.45 1.10 -2.41
N GLY A 111 -8.68 -0.07 -1.83
CA GLY A 111 -9.98 -0.46 -1.27
C GLY A 111 -11.04 -0.88 -2.28
N ARG A 112 -10.70 -1.05 -3.56
CA ARG A 112 -11.62 -1.53 -4.61
C ARG A 112 -11.93 -3.00 -4.43
N ASP A 113 -13.08 -3.43 -4.96
CA ASP A 113 -13.27 -4.85 -5.27
C ASP A 113 -12.25 -5.27 -6.34
N LEU A 114 -11.59 -6.42 -6.15
CA LEU A 114 -10.52 -6.87 -7.06
C LEU A 114 -11.05 -7.21 -8.46
N SER A 115 -12.27 -7.75 -8.56
CA SER A 115 -12.88 -8.09 -9.86
C SER A 115 -13.35 -6.84 -10.63
N GLU A 116 -13.76 -5.80 -9.92
CA GLU A 116 -14.02 -4.49 -10.52
C GLU A 116 -12.72 -3.83 -10.96
N LEU A 117 -11.70 -3.84 -10.11
CA LEU A 117 -10.39 -3.26 -10.43
C LEU A 117 -9.77 -3.95 -11.65
N GLU A 118 -9.85 -5.28 -11.75
CA GLU A 118 -9.36 -6.02 -12.91
C GLU A 118 -10.10 -5.63 -14.19
N ARG A 119 -11.43 -5.60 -14.17
CA ARG A 119 -12.22 -5.18 -15.34
C ARG A 119 -11.87 -3.77 -15.78
N ASP A 120 -11.74 -2.85 -14.83
CA ASP A 120 -11.41 -1.44 -15.13
C ASP A 120 -9.98 -1.30 -15.65
N ALA A 121 -9.02 -2.07 -15.12
CA ALA A 121 -7.63 -2.08 -15.60
C ALA A 121 -7.54 -2.60 -17.05
N ILE A 122 -8.26 -3.68 -17.37
CA ILE A 122 -8.35 -4.22 -18.74
C ILE A 122 -8.97 -3.17 -19.67
N ALA A 123 -10.12 -2.61 -19.29
CA ALA A 123 -10.81 -1.60 -20.10
C ALA A 123 -9.95 -0.35 -20.31
N HIS A 124 -9.20 0.09 -19.29
CA HIS A 124 -8.25 1.19 -19.40
C HIS A 124 -7.13 0.87 -20.40
N ALA A 125 -6.49 -0.30 -20.27
CA ALA A 125 -5.43 -0.73 -21.17
C ALA A 125 -5.92 -0.80 -22.63
N GLU A 126 -7.12 -1.33 -22.86
CA GLU A 126 -7.75 -1.33 -24.19
C GLU A 126 -8.00 0.09 -24.72
N ALA A 127 -8.51 1.00 -23.88
CA ALA A 127 -8.85 2.36 -24.27
C ALA A 127 -7.61 3.20 -24.67
N VAL A 128 -6.48 2.98 -24.00
CA VAL A 128 -5.22 3.71 -24.28
C VAL A 128 -4.27 2.96 -25.22
N GLY A 129 -4.62 1.73 -25.63
CA GLY A 129 -3.73 0.85 -26.40
C GLY A 129 -2.47 0.44 -25.62
N GLY A 130 -2.58 0.37 -24.29
CA GLY A 130 -1.49 0.06 -23.37
C GLY A 130 -1.54 -1.37 -22.85
N HIS A 131 -0.89 -1.58 -21.71
CA HIS A 131 -0.86 -2.86 -21.02
C HIS A 131 -1.37 -2.72 -19.58
N PHE A 132 -1.60 -3.88 -18.96
CA PHE A 132 -1.84 -4.03 -17.53
C PHE A 132 -1.03 -5.26 -17.09
N ARG A 133 -0.82 -5.41 -15.78
CA ARG A 133 0.00 -6.50 -15.23
C ARG A 133 -0.76 -7.31 -14.22
N TYR A 134 -0.44 -8.60 -14.16
CA TYR A 134 -0.82 -9.46 -13.05
C TYR A 134 0.35 -9.61 -12.09
N THR A 135 0.07 -9.53 -10.79
CA THR A 135 1.04 -9.92 -9.76
C THR A 135 1.19 -11.44 -9.70
N PRO A 136 2.24 -11.99 -9.08
CA PRO A 136 2.37 -13.43 -8.88
C PRO A 136 1.17 -14.09 -8.17
N GLU A 137 0.44 -13.33 -7.34
CA GLU A 137 -0.79 -13.77 -6.68
C GLU A 137 -2.04 -13.68 -7.56
N GLY A 138 -1.92 -13.19 -8.80
CA GLY A 138 -3.00 -13.12 -9.79
C GLY A 138 -3.85 -11.86 -9.72
N TYR A 139 -3.36 -10.77 -9.10
CA TYR A 139 -4.10 -9.51 -9.03
C TYR A 139 -3.71 -8.58 -10.17
N ALA A 140 -4.70 -8.12 -10.93
CA ALA A 140 -4.50 -7.15 -12.00
C ALA A 140 -4.26 -5.73 -11.45
N GLY A 141 -3.38 -4.99 -12.12
CA GLY A 141 -3.09 -3.60 -11.81
C GLY A 141 -2.48 -2.86 -13.01
N PRO A 142 -2.16 -1.57 -12.85
CA PRO A 142 -1.55 -0.77 -13.90
C PRO A 142 -0.20 -1.35 -14.33
N ASP A 143 0.19 -1.08 -15.59
CA ASP A 143 1.52 -1.39 -16.12
C ASP A 143 2.58 -0.41 -15.64
N ASP A 144 2.75 -0.37 -14.31
CA ASP A 144 3.79 0.41 -13.64
C ASP A 144 4.56 -0.50 -12.68
N PRO A 145 5.89 -0.70 -12.86
CA PRO A 145 6.72 -1.49 -11.96
C PRO A 145 6.76 -0.96 -10.53
N GLY A 146 6.45 0.31 -10.30
CA GLY A 146 6.33 0.88 -8.96
C GLY A 146 5.03 0.51 -8.25
N VAL A 147 4.07 -0.15 -8.90
CA VAL A 147 2.79 -0.56 -8.29
C VAL A 147 2.68 -2.08 -8.23
N VAL A 148 2.69 -2.62 -7.01
CA VAL A 148 2.45 -4.04 -6.72
C VAL A 148 1.07 -4.18 -6.10
N MET A 149 0.13 -4.76 -6.83
CA MET A 149 -1.24 -4.95 -6.33
C MET A 149 -1.29 -6.13 -5.36
N ARG A 150 -1.88 -5.91 -4.18
CA ARG A 150 -2.15 -6.95 -3.19
C ARG A 150 -3.62 -6.92 -2.79
N ALA A 151 -4.03 -7.95 -2.08
CA ALA A 151 -5.37 -8.07 -1.52
C ALA A 151 -5.32 -8.00 0.01
N GLN A 152 -6.41 -7.49 0.60
CA GLN A 152 -6.64 -7.48 2.03
C GLN A 152 -8.05 -7.96 2.34
N PHE A 153 -8.18 -8.86 3.30
CA PHE A 153 -9.48 -9.26 3.82
C PHE A 153 -10.10 -8.13 4.64
N VAL A 154 -11.30 -7.72 4.25
CA VAL A 154 -12.15 -6.77 4.97
C VAL A 154 -13.44 -7.49 5.31
N GLY A 155 -13.51 -8.07 6.51
CA GLY A 155 -14.58 -8.98 6.87
C GLY A 155 -14.55 -10.25 6.00
N ARG A 156 -15.51 -10.39 5.08
CA ARG A 156 -15.63 -11.56 4.17
C ARG A 156 -15.26 -11.26 2.72
N VAL A 157 -14.83 -10.04 2.42
CA VAL A 157 -14.49 -9.63 1.04
C VAL A 157 -13.00 -9.31 0.92
N LEU A 158 -12.43 -9.57 -0.25
CA LEU A 158 -11.08 -9.13 -0.60
C LEU A 158 -11.13 -7.75 -1.24
N ARG A 159 -10.32 -6.83 -0.73
CA ARG A 159 -10.19 -5.47 -1.25
C ARG A 159 -8.78 -5.20 -1.71
N SER A 160 -8.62 -4.35 -2.70
CA SER A 160 -7.31 -3.96 -3.22
C SER A 160 -6.50 -3.19 -2.17
N ARG A 161 -5.22 -3.55 -2.04
CA ARG A 161 -4.25 -2.98 -1.09
C ARG A 161 -2.94 -2.79 -1.84
N PRO A 162 -2.75 -1.69 -2.59
CA PRO A 162 -1.55 -1.50 -3.39
C PRO A 162 -0.33 -1.22 -2.51
N LEU A 163 0.82 -1.70 -2.99
CA LEU A 163 2.14 -1.32 -2.51
C LEU A 163 2.80 -0.46 -3.59
N PHE A 164 3.31 0.69 -3.18
CA PHE A 164 4.08 1.61 -4.02
C PHE A 164 5.56 1.43 -3.69
N MET A 165 6.37 1.09 -4.69
CA MET A 165 7.70 0.54 -4.46
C MET A 165 8.77 1.09 -5.40
N VAL A 166 10.01 1.05 -4.93
CA VAL A 166 11.22 1.08 -5.74
C VAL A 166 12.10 -0.11 -5.38
N THR A 167 12.98 -0.50 -6.29
CA THR A 167 13.88 -1.64 -6.05
C THR A 167 14.82 -1.34 -4.89
N ARG A 168 14.90 -2.26 -3.91
CA ARG A 168 15.81 -2.16 -2.77
C ARG A 168 17.19 -2.75 -3.09
N ASP A 169 18.13 -2.57 -2.17
CA ASP A 169 19.44 -3.23 -2.24
C ASP A 169 19.31 -4.75 -2.32
N GLY A 170 20.11 -5.38 -3.19
CA GLY A 170 20.11 -6.84 -3.38
C GLY A 170 18.94 -7.41 -4.20
N ALA A 171 18.01 -6.56 -4.66
CA ALA A 171 16.86 -6.95 -5.48
C ALA A 171 17.07 -6.55 -6.96
N ASN A 172 16.47 -7.31 -7.90
CA ASN A 172 16.50 -6.97 -9.33
C ASN A 172 15.21 -6.27 -9.77
N THR A 173 14.09 -6.57 -9.11
CA THR A 173 12.75 -6.05 -9.41
C THR A 173 12.02 -5.61 -8.14
N GLU A 174 10.87 -4.96 -8.31
CA GLU A 174 9.94 -4.66 -7.22
C GLU A 174 9.45 -5.93 -6.51
N TRP A 175 9.34 -7.05 -7.25
CA TRP A 175 8.91 -8.34 -6.71
C TRP A 175 9.93 -8.92 -5.73
N ASP A 176 11.22 -8.82 -6.09
CA ASP A 176 12.32 -9.23 -5.22
C ASP A 176 12.48 -8.29 -4.02
N SER A 177 11.90 -7.08 -4.10
CA SER A 177 11.95 -6.07 -3.04
C SER A 177 10.84 -6.22 -2.01
N LEU A 178 9.87 -7.11 -2.23
CA LEU A 178 8.69 -7.23 -1.39
C LEU A 178 9.07 -7.61 0.07
N PRO A 179 8.72 -6.80 1.08
CA PRO A 179 9.03 -7.10 2.48
C PRO A 179 8.43 -8.44 2.93
N HIS A 180 9.16 -9.20 3.75
CA HIS A 180 8.69 -10.52 4.18
C HIS A 180 7.37 -10.44 4.97
N GLU A 181 7.19 -9.38 5.76
CA GLU A 181 5.98 -9.13 6.54
C GLU A 181 4.72 -9.06 5.67
N GLU A 182 4.85 -8.60 4.43
CA GLU A 182 3.74 -8.46 3.50
C GLU A 182 3.18 -9.83 3.09
N TYR A 183 4.00 -10.89 3.02
CA TYR A 183 3.50 -12.24 2.77
C TYR A 183 2.63 -12.77 3.91
N ARG A 184 2.87 -12.35 5.16
CA ARG A 184 2.06 -12.77 6.32
C ARG A 184 0.73 -12.02 6.38
N ASP A 185 0.74 -10.74 6.02
CA ASP A 185 -0.47 -9.90 5.99
C ASP A 185 -1.44 -10.29 4.85
N GLY A 186 -0.98 -11.10 3.88
CA GLY A 186 -1.77 -11.67 2.78
C GLY A 186 -2.15 -13.16 2.94
N GLN A 187 -1.82 -13.82 4.05
CA GLN A 187 -2.12 -15.25 4.19
C GLN A 187 -3.61 -15.51 4.39
N PHE A 188 -4.19 -16.23 3.43
CA PHE A 188 -5.32 -17.11 3.64
C PHE A 188 -4.97 -18.05 4.79
N HIS A 189 -5.57 -17.86 5.96
CA HIS A 189 -5.69 -18.94 6.93
C HIS A 189 -6.60 -19.99 6.28
N ALA A 190 -5.99 -21.03 5.71
CA ALA A 190 -6.65 -22.29 5.43
C ALA A 190 -6.93 -23.02 6.75
#